data_AF-A0A7J8CQJ7-F1
#
_entry.id   AF-A0A7J8CQJ7-F1
#
_cell.length_a   1.000
_cell.length_b   1.000
_cell.length_c   1.000
_cell.angle_alpha   90.00
_cell.angle_beta   90.00
_cell.angle_gamma   90.00
#
_symmetry.space_group_name_H-M   'P 1'
#
loop_
_entity.id
_entity.type
_entity.pdbx_description
1 polymer ?
#
loop_
_entity_poly.entity_id
_entity_poly.type
_entity_poly.pdbx_seq_one_letter_code
_entity_poly.pdbx_strand_id
1 'polypeptide(L)'
;MSGHYQNALYLGDVSERVRILKNCGQKSLAYLTAATHGLDEEAESLKETFDPEKETIPDIDPKAKLLQPPAPIMPLDTNWPLLTVSKGFFEGSIASKGKGGALAADIDIDTVSTEGWGEDAELQLDEDGFVEATEGLGDDALGKGQEEGGGWDVEEDLELPPELDIPTGAAGGAEDGFFVPPTKGTSPTQIWCNNSQLPVDHILAGSFETAMRLLHDQVGVIQFGPYKQLFLQTYARGRTTYQALPCLPSMYGYPNRNWKDAGLKNGVPAVGLKLNDLIQRLQLCYQLTTVGKFEEAVEKFRSILLSVPLLVVDNKQEISEAQQLITICREYIVGLSMEIERKKLPKETLEQQKRICEMAAYFTHSNLQPVHMILVLRTALNLFFKLKNFKTAATFARRLLELGPKPEVAQQTRKILAACEKNPTDACQLNYDMHNPFDICAASYRPIYRGKPVEKCPLSGACYSPEFKGQICRVTTVTEIGKDVIGLRISPLQFR
;
A
#
# COMPACT_ATOMS: atom_id res chain seq x y z
N MET A 1 -46.06 -37.09 -13.83
CA MET A 1 -45.56 -35.97 -12.99
C MET A 1 -45.90 -34.68 -13.70
N SER A 2 -46.66 -33.79 -13.05
CA SER A 2 -47.03 -32.50 -13.65
C SER A 2 -45.80 -31.59 -13.66
N GLY A 3 -45.35 -31.15 -14.83
CA GLY A 3 -44.26 -30.16 -14.94
C GLY A 3 -44.57 -28.85 -14.19
N HIS A 4 -45.84 -28.58 -13.94
CA HIS A 4 -46.30 -27.45 -13.13
C HIS A 4 -45.86 -27.57 -11.66
N TYR A 5 -45.90 -28.77 -11.08
CA TYR A 5 -45.42 -29.00 -9.71
C TYR A 5 -43.91 -28.84 -9.60
N GLN A 6 -43.16 -29.30 -10.61
CA GLN A 6 -41.71 -29.14 -10.67
C GLN A 6 -41.32 -27.66 -10.79
N ASN A 7 -42.02 -26.89 -11.62
CA ASN A 7 -41.79 -25.45 -11.74
C ASN A 7 -42.10 -24.70 -10.43
N ALA A 8 -43.21 -25.04 -9.77
CA ALA A 8 -43.54 -24.47 -8.47
C ALA A 8 -42.50 -24.84 -7.40
N LEU A 9 -41.93 -26.05 -7.46
CA LEU A 9 -40.83 -26.48 -6.58
C LEU A 9 -39.55 -25.67 -6.82
N TYR A 10 -39.17 -25.43 -8.08
CA TYR A 10 -37.97 -24.65 -8.41
C TYR A 10 -38.12 -23.16 -8.11
N LEU A 11 -39.32 -22.60 -8.29
CA LEU A 11 -39.63 -21.22 -7.94
C LEU A 11 -39.84 -21.03 -6.43
N GLY A 12 -39.97 -22.14 -5.68
CA GLY A 12 -40.23 -22.09 -4.25
C GLY A 12 -41.64 -21.61 -3.89
N ASP A 13 -42.59 -21.63 -4.83
CA ASP A 13 -43.98 -21.22 -4.63
C ASP A 13 -44.75 -22.34 -3.91
N VAL A 14 -45.01 -22.12 -2.62
CA VAL A 14 -45.66 -23.11 -1.76
C VAL A 14 -47.17 -23.17 -1.98
N SER A 15 -47.82 -22.04 -2.23
CA SER A 15 -49.28 -21.97 -2.44
C SER A 15 -49.69 -22.74 -3.68
N GLU A 16 -48.94 -22.62 -4.77
CA GLU A 16 -49.18 -23.43 -5.97
C GLU A 16 -48.92 -24.92 -5.73
N ARG A 17 -47.91 -25.28 -4.93
CA ARG A 17 -47.67 -26.68 -4.55
C ARG A 17 -48.86 -27.26 -3.78
N VAL A 18 -49.43 -26.53 -2.82
CA VAL A 18 -50.62 -26.96 -2.05
C VAL A 18 -51.83 -27.10 -2.97
N ARG A 19 -52.06 -26.13 -3.86
CA ARG A 19 -53.17 -26.15 -4.84
C ARG A 19 -53.09 -27.36 -5.77
N ILE A 20 -51.91 -27.66 -6.29
CA ILE A 20 -51.70 -28.82 -7.17
C ILE A 20 -51.94 -30.13 -6.42
N LEU A 21 -51.43 -30.25 -5.18
CA LEU A 21 -51.62 -31.44 -4.35
C LEU A 21 -53.10 -31.67 -3.98
N LYS A 22 -53.84 -30.59 -3.71
CA LYS A 22 -55.30 -30.61 -3.50
C LYS A 22 -56.03 -31.11 -4.76
N ASN A 23 -55.68 -30.59 -5.93
CA ASN A 23 -56.28 -30.98 -7.20
C ASN A 23 -55.97 -32.44 -7.59
N CYS A 24 -54.83 -32.99 -7.18
CA CYS A 24 -54.47 -34.38 -7.38
C CYS A 24 -55.08 -35.35 -6.35
N GLY A 25 -55.89 -34.85 -5.40
CA GLY A 25 -56.55 -35.66 -4.37
C GLY A 25 -55.63 -36.13 -3.24
N GLN A 26 -54.37 -35.67 -3.18
CA GLN A 26 -53.41 -36.02 -2.13
C GLN A 26 -53.53 -35.07 -0.93
N LYS A 27 -54.65 -35.18 -0.20
CA LYS A 27 -55.00 -34.28 0.91
C LYS A 27 -53.96 -34.30 2.03
N SER A 28 -53.43 -35.48 2.41
CA SER A 28 -52.44 -35.62 3.50
C SER A 28 -51.14 -34.88 3.21
N LEU A 29 -50.67 -34.92 1.95
CA LEU A 29 -49.45 -34.22 1.53
C LEU A 29 -49.68 -32.72 1.37
N ALA A 30 -50.87 -32.32 0.91
CA ALA A 30 -51.27 -30.91 0.82
C ALA A 30 -51.30 -30.27 2.22
N TYR A 31 -51.90 -30.95 3.20
CA TYR A 31 -51.95 -30.50 4.60
C TYR A 31 -50.54 -30.38 5.19
N LEU A 32 -49.71 -31.41 5.04
CA LEU A 32 -48.34 -31.41 5.57
C LEU A 32 -47.49 -30.31 4.91
N THR A 33 -47.64 -30.06 3.61
CA THR A 33 -46.94 -28.98 2.90
C THR A 33 -47.41 -27.59 3.37
N ALA A 34 -48.71 -27.38 3.57
CA ALA A 34 -49.25 -26.12 4.08
C ALA A 34 -48.80 -25.85 5.53
N ALA A 35 -48.93 -26.84 6.41
CA ALA A 35 -48.61 -26.72 7.83
C ALA A 35 -47.10 -26.59 8.09
N THR A 36 -46.26 -27.24 7.28
CA THR A 36 -44.78 -27.14 7.40
C THR A 36 -44.26 -25.77 6.94
N HIS A 37 -44.99 -25.07 6.07
CA HIS A 37 -44.55 -23.82 5.46
C HIS A 37 -45.33 -22.59 5.94
N GLY A 38 -46.20 -22.74 6.96
CA GLY A 38 -46.89 -21.64 7.64
C GLY A 38 -48.13 -21.08 6.92
N LEU A 39 -48.76 -21.88 6.06
CA LEU A 39 -50.04 -21.53 5.41
C LEU A 39 -51.21 -22.05 6.26
N ASP A 40 -51.44 -21.39 7.40
CA ASP A 40 -52.35 -21.87 8.45
C ASP A 40 -53.82 -21.91 8.00
N GLU A 41 -54.27 -20.92 7.22
CA GLU A 41 -55.66 -20.86 6.70
C GLU A 41 -55.98 -22.01 5.74
N GLU A 42 -55.04 -22.35 4.84
CA GLU A 42 -55.19 -23.48 3.92
C GLU A 42 -55.05 -24.82 4.64
N ALA A 43 -54.20 -24.90 5.66
CA ALA A 43 -54.03 -26.09 6.48
C ALA A 43 -55.30 -26.40 7.30
N GLU A 44 -55.94 -25.40 7.92
CA GLU A 44 -57.20 -25.59 8.65
C GLU A 44 -58.34 -26.03 7.73
N SER A 45 -58.50 -25.38 6.57
CA SER A 45 -59.50 -25.78 5.56
C SER A 45 -59.30 -27.23 5.09
N LEU A 46 -58.05 -27.66 4.91
CA LEU A 46 -57.74 -29.04 4.54
C LEU A 46 -58.02 -30.02 5.69
N LYS A 47 -57.77 -29.63 6.95
CA LYS A 47 -58.02 -30.43 8.16
C LYS A 47 -59.50 -30.77 8.34
N GLU A 48 -60.41 -29.83 8.07
CA GLU A 48 -61.86 -30.05 8.13
C GLU A 48 -62.38 -31.04 7.06
N THR A 49 -61.60 -31.26 6.00
CA THR A 49 -61.97 -32.16 4.89
C THR A 49 -61.52 -33.62 5.12
N PHE A 50 -60.93 -33.95 6.27
CA PHE A 50 -60.53 -35.31 6.66
C PHE A 50 -61.63 -36.02 7.46
N ASP A 51 -61.89 -37.28 7.13
CA ASP A 51 -62.81 -38.14 7.89
C ASP A 51 -62.10 -38.74 9.12
N PRO A 52 -62.53 -38.42 10.36
CA PRO A 52 -61.82 -38.80 11.59
C PRO A 52 -61.81 -40.32 11.88
N GLU A 53 -62.63 -41.13 11.21
CA GLU A 53 -62.69 -42.59 11.41
C GLU A 53 -61.81 -43.41 10.45
N LYS A 54 -61.27 -42.81 9.37
CA LYS A 54 -60.48 -43.53 8.35
C LYS A 54 -59.09 -42.97 8.07
N GLU A 55 -58.82 -41.71 8.37
CA GLU A 55 -57.56 -41.06 8.01
C GLU A 55 -56.93 -40.37 9.23
N THR A 56 -55.70 -40.78 9.58
CA THR A 56 -54.91 -40.14 10.64
C THR A 56 -54.23 -38.89 10.11
N ILE A 57 -54.38 -37.76 10.82
CA ILE A 57 -53.67 -36.52 10.53
C ILE A 57 -52.17 -36.75 10.74
N PRO A 58 -51.31 -36.52 9.74
CA PRO A 58 -49.88 -36.74 9.88
C PRO A 58 -49.24 -35.67 10.76
N ASP A 59 -48.34 -36.09 11.66
CA ASP A 59 -47.57 -35.19 12.54
C ASP A 59 -46.58 -34.34 11.74
N ILE A 60 -46.45 -33.07 12.11
CA ILE A 60 -45.54 -32.12 11.46
C ILE A 60 -44.13 -32.30 12.03
N ASP A 61 -43.13 -32.47 11.16
CA ASP A 61 -41.72 -32.49 11.58
C ASP A 61 -41.22 -31.05 11.82
N PRO A 62 -40.82 -30.67 13.05
CA PRO A 62 -40.34 -29.33 13.36
C PRO A 62 -39.00 -28.96 12.70
N LYS A 63 -38.30 -29.91 12.05
CA LYS A 63 -37.04 -29.66 11.34
C LYS A 63 -37.19 -29.48 9.83
N ALA A 64 -38.40 -29.62 9.29
CA ALA A 64 -38.60 -29.51 7.85
C ALA A 64 -38.36 -28.07 7.38
N LYS A 65 -37.51 -27.91 6.37
CA LYS A 65 -37.14 -26.62 5.77
C LYS A 65 -37.50 -26.61 4.29
N LEU A 66 -37.93 -25.45 3.81
CA LEU A 66 -38.18 -25.25 2.39
C LEU A 66 -36.85 -25.37 1.62
N LEU A 67 -36.78 -26.35 0.72
CA LEU A 67 -35.66 -26.51 -0.20
C LEU A 67 -35.94 -25.65 -1.43
N GLN A 68 -35.27 -24.51 -1.51
CA GLN A 68 -35.21 -23.69 -2.72
C GLN A 68 -33.81 -23.84 -3.35
N PRO A 69 -33.70 -23.90 -4.69
CA PRO A 69 -32.40 -23.78 -5.33
C PRO A 69 -31.78 -22.42 -4.94
N PRO A 70 -30.46 -22.36 -4.66
CA PRO A 70 -29.81 -21.10 -4.33
C PRO A 70 -29.96 -20.13 -5.50
N ALA A 71 -30.26 -18.87 -5.19
CA ALA A 71 -30.31 -17.82 -6.21
C ALA A 71 -28.92 -17.71 -6.90
N PRO A 72 -28.87 -17.65 -8.24
CA PRO A 72 -27.61 -17.51 -8.95
C PRO A 72 -26.93 -16.19 -8.54
N ILE A 73 -25.67 -16.30 -8.08
CA ILE A 73 -24.88 -15.18 -7.55
C ILE A 73 -24.57 -14.13 -8.64
N MET A 74 -24.61 -14.55 -9.91
CA MET A 74 -24.43 -13.68 -11.06
C MET A 74 -25.58 -13.91 -12.04
N PRO A 75 -26.57 -13.00 -12.11
CA PRO A 75 -27.52 -13.02 -13.20
C PRO A 75 -26.73 -12.72 -14.47
N LEU A 76 -26.63 -13.72 -15.36
CA LEU A 76 -26.19 -13.52 -16.73
C LEU A 76 -27.31 -12.76 -17.47
N ASP A 77 -27.54 -11.49 -17.11
CA ASP A 77 -28.52 -10.62 -17.75
C ASP A 77 -28.12 -10.23 -19.18
N THR A 78 -26.88 -10.57 -19.57
CA THR A 78 -26.44 -10.49 -20.95
C THR A 78 -26.80 -11.79 -21.64
N ASN A 79 -27.99 -11.83 -22.25
CA ASN A 79 -28.31 -12.83 -23.25
C ASN A 79 -27.12 -12.91 -24.22
N TRP A 80 -26.61 -14.12 -24.43
CA TRP A 80 -25.66 -14.41 -25.52
C TRP A 80 -26.15 -13.70 -26.78
N PRO A 81 -25.29 -13.02 -27.57
CA PRO A 81 -25.76 -12.28 -28.74
C PRO A 81 -26.58 -13.23 -29.60
N LEU A 82 -27.90 -12.99 -29.60
CA LEU A 82 -28.82 -13.75 -30.40
C LEU A 82 -28.48 -13.35 -31.84
N LEU A 83 -27.80 -14.24 -32.56
CA LEU A 83 -27.68 -14.13 -34.00
C LEU A 83 -29.08 -13.88 -34.53
N THR A 84 -29.25 -12.80 -35.29
CA THR A 84 -30.49 -12.50 -36.00
C THR A 84 -30.72 -13.63 -36.98
N VAL A 85 -31.46 -14.64 -36.54
CA VAL A 85 -31.91 -15.72 -37.41
C VAL A 85 -32.91 -15.07 -38.36
N SER A 86 -32.50 -14.83 -39.60
CA SER A 86 -33.44 -14.45 -40.64
C SER A 86 -34.47 -15.57 -40.75
N LYS A 87 -35.74 -15.20 -40.77
CA LYS A 87 -36.83 -16.17 -40.90
C LYS A 87 -36.59 -17.00 -42.16
N GLY A 88 -36.38 -18.30 -41.99
CA GLY A 88 -36.23 -19.22 -43.10
C GLY A 88 -37.51 -19.26 -43.93
N PHE A 89 -37.37 -19.45 -45.24
CA PHE A 89 -38.44 -19.47 -46.25
C PHE A 89 -39.65 -20.37 -45.89
N PHE A 90 -39.48 -21.37 -45.01
CA PHE A 90 -40.53 -22.26 -44.53
C PHE A 90 -41.46 -21.67 -43.45
N GLU A 91 -41.10 -20.57 -42.80
CA GLU A 91 -41.90 -20.00 -41.70
C GLU A 91 -43.14 -19.22 -42.22
N GLY A 92 -43.11 -18.77 -43.48
CA GLY A 92 -44.23 -18.09 -44.14
C GLY A 92 -45.42 -18.99 -44.47
N SER A 93 -45.24 -20.32 -44.49
CA SER A 93 -46.29 -21.27 -44.88
C SER A 93 -47.19 -21.71 -43.71
N ILE A 94 -46.79 -21.47 -42.46
CA ILE A 94 -47.60 -21.78 -41.27
C ILE A 94 -48.47 -20.60 -40.83
N ALA A 95 -48.11 -19.37 -41.21
CA ALA A 95 -48.87 -18.16 -40.87
C ALA A 95 -50.18 -17.95 -41.68
N SER A 96 -50.50 -18.84 -42.64
CA SER A 96 -51.73 -18.73 -43.45
C SER A 96 -53.00 -19.31 -42.78
N LYS A 97 -52.91 -19.85 -41.55
CA LYS A 97 -54.10 -20.27 -40.77
C LYS A 97 -54.03 -19.77 -39.34
N GLY A 98 -54.40 -18.51 -39.12
CA GLY A 98 -54.69 -18.00 -37.77
C GLY A 98 -54.63 -16.49 -37.64
N LYS A 99 -55.67 -15.79 -38.10
CA LYS A 99 -55.91 -14.38 -37.76
C LYS A 99 -56.20 -14.24 -36.25
N GLY A 100 -55.55 -13.29 -35.58
CA GLY A 100 -56.08 -12.72 -34.33
C GLY A 100 -55.09 -11.89 -33.52
N GLY A 101 -55.15 -10.55 -33.68
CA GLY A 101 -54.77 -9.61 -32.61
C GLY A 101 -53.40 -8.95 -32.72
N ALA A 102 -53.38 -7.74 -33.29
CA ALA A 102 -52.23 -6.82 -33.30
C ALA A 102 -51.93 -6.26 -31.90
N LEU A 103 -50.67 -5.84 -31.68
CA LEU A 103 -50.26 -4.48 -31.25
C LEU A 103 -48.77 -4.48 -30.83
N ALA A 104 -47.90 -3.93 -31.68
CA ALA A 104 -46.80 -3.04 -31.27
C ALA A 104 -46.19 -2.39 -32.51
N ALA A 105 -46.04 -1.07 -32.45
CA ALA A 105 -45.67 -0.17 -33.51
C ALA A 105 -44.16 -0.06 -33.73
N ASP A 106 -43.83 0.41 -34.92
CA ASP A 106 -42.54 0.78 -35.51
C ASP A 106 -41.51 1.47 -34.61
N ILE A 107 -40.23 1.14 -34.83
CA ILE A 107 -39.18 2.14 -35.08
C ILE A 107 -38.33 1.67 -36.27
N ASP A 108 -38.26 2.57 -37.25
CA ASP A 108 -37.55 2.57 -38.52
C ASP A 108 -36.07 2.10 -38.47
N ILE A 109 -35.66 1.29 -39.45
CA ILE A 109 -34.25 1.19 -39.84
C ILE A 109 -34.11 1.46 -41.33
N ASP A 110 -33.34 2.50 -41.61
CA ASP A 110 -33.08 3.04 -42.93
C ASP A 110 -32.32 2.04 -43.82
N THR A 111 -32.93 1.74 -44.95
CA THR A 111 -32.34 1.57 -46.28
C THR A 111 -30.97 0.87 -46.43
N VAL A 112 -31.01 -0.43 -46.75
CA VAL A 112 -30.02 -1.05 -47.66
C VAL A 112 -30.77 -1.87 -48.72
N SER A 113 -30.78 -1.34 -49.94
CA SER A 113 -31.24 -2.03 -51.15
C SER A 113 -30.25 -3.13 -51.56
N THR A 114 -30.75 -4.36 -51.52
CA THR A 114 -30.83 -5.35 -52.61
C THR A 114 -29.59 -5.70 -53.48
N GLU A 115 -29.42 -7.03 -53.63
CA GLU A 115 -28.78 -7.81 -54.71
C GLU A 115 -27.24 -7.95 -54.62
N GLY A 116 -26.61 -9.12 -54.59
CA GLY A 116 -27.04 -10.47 -54.92
C GLY A 116 -26.24 -11.03 -56.10
N TRP A 117 -25.27 -11.92 -55.80
CA TRP A 117 -24.60 -12.90 -56.67
C TRP A 117 -23.42 -12.47 -57.56
N GLY A 118 -22.27 -13.07 -57.28
CA GLY A 118 -21.05 -13.01 -58.09
C GLY A 118 -20.00 -13.97 -57.55
N GLU A 119 -20.12 -15.25 -57.94
CA GLU A 119 -18.98 -16.18 -58.06
C GLU A 119 -17.87 -15.54 -58.89
N ASP A 120 -16.60 -15.69 -58.49
CA ASP A 120 -15.58 -16.50 -59.17
C ASP A 120 -14.16 -16.08 -58.77
N ALA A 121 -13.28 -17.03 -58.48
CA ALA A 121 -11.82 -17.00 -58.77
C ALA A 121 -11.13 -18.25 -58.19
N GLU A 122 -10.94 -19.21 -59.07
CA GLU A 122 -10.24 -20.50 -58.93
C GLU A 122 -8.75 -20.39 -58.56
N LEU A 123 -8.26 -21.44 -57.89
CA LEU A 123 -6.84 -21.75 -57.66
C LEU A 123 -6.39 -22.79 -58.71
N GLN A 124 -5.39 -22.46 -59.53
CA GLN A 124 -4.67 -23.41 -60.39
C GLN A 124 -3.20 -23.53 -59.97
N LEU A 125 -2.80 -24.77 -59.70
CA LEU A 125 -1.44 -25.27 -59.46
C LEU A 125 -0.91 -25.83 -60.78
N ASP A 126 0.30 -25.43 -61.18
CA ASP A 126 1.02 -26.03 -62.30
C ASP A 126 2.25 -26.82 -61.81
N GLU A 127 2.27 -28.11 -62.12
CA GLU A 127 3.37 -29.10 -62.13
C GLU A 127 3.29 -29.70 -63.56
N ASP A 128 4.30 -29.67 -64.43
CA ASP A 128 5.40 -30.65 -64.51
C ASP A 128 6.27 -30.38 -65.76
N GLY A 129 7.55 -30.77 -65.74
CA GLY A 129 8.41 -30.76 -66.94
C GLY A 129 9.86 -31.23 -66.72
N PHE A 130 10.06 -32.55 -66.78
CA PHE A 130 11.29 -33.33 -66.62
C PHE A 130 12.28 -33.22 -67.81
N VAL A 131 13.61 -33.07 -67.57
CA VAL A 131 14.71 -33.82 -68.28
C VAL A 131 16.11 -33.63 -67.66
N GLU A 132 16.71 -34.80 -67.34
CA GLU A 132 18.10 -35.28 -67.52
C GLU A 132 19.34 -34.74 -66.77
N ALA A 133 20.17 -35.73 -66.42
CA ALA A 133 21.41 -35.71 -65.64
C ALA A 133 22.63 -35.96 -66.52
N THR A 134 23.82 -35.38 -66.21
CA THR A 134 25.13 -36.03 -66.41
C THR A 134 26.29 -35.32 -65.68
N GLU A 135 27.00 -36.10 -64.84
CA GLU A 135 28.46 -36.25 -64.61
C GLU A 135 29.47 -35.07 -64.67
N GLY A 136 30.25 -34.91 -63.57
CA GLY A 136 31.67 -35.34 -63.52
C GLY A 136 32.83 -34.36 -63.80
N LEU A 137 33.82 -34.38 -62.88
CA LEU A 137 35.29 -34.09 -63.02
C LEU A 137 35.71 -32.60 -62.94
N GLY A 138 36.47 -32.16 -61.91
CA GLY A 138 37.96 -32.20 -61.82
C GLY A 138 38.53 -30.89 -62.40
N ASP A 139 39.50 -30.13 -61.88
CA ASP A 139 40.61 -30.32 -60.94
C ASP A 139 41.25 -28.92 -60.67
N ASP A 140 41.96 -28.83 -59.54
CA ASP A 140 42.96 -27.87 -59.04
C ASP A 140 43.33 -26.54 -59.75
N ALA A 141 43.48 -25.47 -58.93
CA ALA A 141 44.74 -24.73 -58.81
C ALA A 141 44.78 -23.74 -57.63
N LEU A 142 45.72 -24.00 -56.72
CA LEU A 142 46.09 -23.23 -55.53
C LEU A 142 46.62 -21.81 -55.81
N GLY A 143 46.31 -20.87 -54.90
CA GLY A 143 47.03 -19.60 -54.73
C GLY A 143 46.90 -19.06 -53.29
N LYS A 144 47.93 -19.30 -52.47
CA LYS A 144 48.04 -18.89 -51.06
C LYS A 144 48.29 -17.39 -50.86
N GLY A 145 47.72 -16.84 -49.78
CA GLY A 145 48.43 -15.96 -48.84
C GLY A 145 47.83 -14.57 -48.60
N GLN A 146 47.13 -14.38 -47.47
CA GLN A 146 47.64 -13.67 -46.28
C GLN A 146 46.51 -13.46 -45.24
N GLU A 147 46.79 -13.88 -44.01
CA GLU A 147 46.03 -13.61 -42.79
C GLU A 147 46.14 -12.14 -42.37
N GLU A 148 45.06 -11.56 -41.83
CA GLU A 148 45.07 -10.91 -40.52
C GLU A 148 43.63 -10.60 -40.04
N GLY A 149 43.23 -11.23 -38.91
CA GLY A 149 42.53 -10.50 -37.84
C GLY A 149 41.00 -10.43 -37.84
N GLY A 150 40.29 -11.54 -38.08
CA GLY A 150 38.85 -11.68 -37.79
C GLY A 150 38.59 -12.95 -37.00
N GLY A 151 39.13 -13.03 -35.79
CA GLY A 151 38.94 -14.17 -34.89
C GLY A 151 37.48 -14.27 -34.49
N TRP A 152 36.85 -15.37 -34.87
CA TRP A 152 35.51 -15.73 -34.45
C TRP A 152 35.54 -15.92 -32.94
N ASP A 153 34.73 -15.15 -32.21
CA ASP A 153 34.39 -15.41 -30.81
C ASP A 153 33.48 -16.65 -30.79
N VAL A 154 34.07 -17.80 -31.13
CA VAL A 154 33.47 -19.11 -30.89
C VAL A 154 33.60 -19.34 -29.40
N GLU A 155 32.47 -19.18 -28.74
CA GLU A 155 32.16 -19.65 -27.40
C GLU A 155 32.78 -21.04 -27.19
N GLU A 156 33.98 -21.06 -26.60
CA GLU A 156 34.76 -22.26 -26.31
C GLU A 156 34.25 -22.93 -25.02
N ASP A 157 32.92 -22.96 -24.85
CA ASP A 157 32.20 -23.83 -23.94
C ASP A 157 31.00 -24.37 -24.72
N LEU A 158 31.24 -25.46 -25.45
CA LEU A 158 30.18 -26.30 -25.97
C LEU A 158 29.46 -26.90 -24.74
N GLU A 159 28.47 -26.18 -24.22
CA GLU A 159 27.64 -26.65 -23.11
C GLU A 159 27.08 -28.02 -23.51
N LEU A 160 27.56 -29.07 -22.83
CA LEU A 160 27.12 -30.44 -23.07
C LEU A 160 25.59 -30.46 -22.97
N PRO A 161 24.87 -30.93 -24.00
CA PRO A 161 23.44 -31.13 -23.90
C PRO A 161 23.14 -31.95 -22.64
N PRO A 162 22.20 -31.51 -21.78
CA PRO A 162 21.95 -32.13 -20.48
C PRO A 162 21.54 -33.61 -20.53
N GLU A 163 21.40 -34.18 -21.72
CA GLU A 163 21.19 -35.62 -21.94
C GLU A 163 22.47 -36.45 -21.77
N LEU A 164 23.68 -35.86 -21.82
CA LEU A 164 24.96 -36.57 -21.76
C LEU A 164 25.57 -36.66 -20.34
N ASP A 165 24.98 -35.99 -19.34
CA ASP A 165 25.51 -35.91 -17.96
C ASP A 165 24.66 -36.69 -16.95
N ILE A 166 24.11 -37.85 -17.37
CA ILE A 166 23.34 -38.74 -16.50
C ILE A 166 24.27 -39.84 -15.97
N PRO A 167 24.47 -39.99 -14.65
CA PRO A 167 25.19 -41.14 -14.12
C PRO A 167 24.42 -42.41 -14.49
N THR A 168 25.11 -43.35 -15.14
CA THR A 168 24.59 -44.69 -15.47
C THR A 168 24.14 -45.40 -14.19
N GLY A 169 22.84 -45.32 -13.88
CA GLY A 169 22.32 -45.82 -12.62
C GLY A 169 20.83 -45.67 -12.38
N ALA A 170 19.98 -45.92 -13.39
CA ALA A 170 18.61 -46.43 -13.23
C ALA A 170 17.97 -46.66 -14.61
N ALA A 171 18.29 -47.80 -15.25
CA ALA A 171 17.47 -48.32 -16.32
C ALA A 171 16.35 -49.17 -15.72
N GLY A 172 15.11 -48.72 -15.92
CA GLY A 172 13.88 -49.45 -15.63
C GLY A 172 12.73 -48.44 -15.51
N GLY A 173 11.68 -48.46 -16.30
CA GLY A 173 11.18 -49.38 -17.32
C GLY A 173 9.70 -48.99 -17.51
N ALA A 174 9.20 -49.14 -18.74
CA ALA A 174 7.80 -48.96 -19.13
C ALA A 174 7.22 -47.53 -19.10
N GLU A 175 6.81 -47.11 -20.29
CA GLU A 175 5.98 -45.97 -20.62
C GLU A 175 4.57 -46.16 -20.04
N ASP A 176 4.38 -45.76 -18.79
CA ASP A 176 3.07 -45.59 -18.18
C ASP A 176 2.88 -44.10 -17.87
N GLY A 177 1.69 -43.55 -18.08
CA GLY A 177 1.37 -42.11 -18.01
C GLY A 177 1.56 -41.50 -16.61
N PHE A 178 2.80 -41.39 -16.14
CA PHE A 178 3.16 -40.80 -14.87
C PHE A 178 3.10 -39.28 -14.96
N PHE A 179 2.00 -38.71 -14.48
CA PHE A 179 1.91 -37.26 -14.26
C PHE A 179 2.66 -36.89 -12.98
N VAL A 180 3.77 -36.15 -13.12
CA VAL A 180 4.45 -35.51 -11.99
C VAL A 180 3.97 -34.06 -11.88
N PRO A 181 3.33 -33.66 -10.77
CA PRO A 181 2.92 -32.27 -10.61
C PRO A 181 4.15 -31.35 -10.55
N PRO A 182 4.13 -30.19 -11.23
CA PRO A 182 5.27 -29.28 -11.24
C PRO A 182 5.48 -28.64 -9.86
N THR A 183 6.75 -28.42 -9.51
CA THR A 183 7.12 -27.71 -8.29
C THR A 183 6.95 -26.21 -8.45
N LYS A 184 6.64 -25.50 -7.35
CA LYS A 184 6.51 -24.04 -7.36
C LYS A 184 7.86 -23.39 -7.65
N GLY A 185 7.86 -22.45 -8.60
CA GLY A 185 9.00 -21.53 -8.78
C GLY A 185 9.09 -20.48 -7.67
N THR A 186 10.16 -19.69 -7.71
CA THR A 186 10.37 -18.58 -6.78
C THR A 186 9.32 -17.50 -7.00
N SER A 187 8.65 -17.05 -5.92
CA SER A 187 7.66 -15.98 -6.01
C SER A 187 8.33 -14.63 -6.34
N PRO A 188 7.64 -13.71 -7.05
CA PRO A 188 8.19 -12.37 -7.32
C PRO A 188 8.57 -11.60 -6.05
N THR A 189 7.83 -11.79 -4.96
CA THR A 189 8.14 -11.18 -3.65
C THR A 189 9.46 -11.67 -3.05
N GLN A 190 9.82 -12.94 -3.28
CA GLN A 190 11.10 -13.48 -2.84
C GLN A 190 12.24 -12.92 -3.69
N ILE A 191 12.02 -12.74 -5.01
CA ILE A 191 12.97 -12.06 -5.90
C ILE A 191 13.27 -10.64 -5.41
N TRP A 192 12.25 -9.89 -5.00
CA TRP A 192 12.43 -8.55 -4.41
C TRP A 192 13.31 -8.56 -3.15
N CYS A 193 13.08 -9.53 -2.25
CA CYS A 193 13.89 -9.66 -1.03
C CYS A 193 15.35 -10.05 -1.34
N ASN A 194 15.60 -10.79 -2.42
CA ASN A 194 16.95 -11.19 -2.81
C ASN A 194 17.74 -10.04 -3.47
N ASN A 195 17.05 -9.20 -4.25
CA ASN A 195 17.67 -8.14 -5.04
C ASN A 195 17.81 -6.80 -4.31
N SER A 196 17.17 -6.65 -3.16
CA SER A 196 17.16 -5.39 -2.42
C SER A 196 17.66 -5.55 -0.99
N GLN A 197 18.25 -4.48 -0.48
CA GLN A 197 18.64 -4.31 0.93
C GLN A 197 17.92 -3.10 1.55
N LEU A 198 16.88 -2.60 0.87
CA LEU A 198 16.10 -1.45 1.30
C LEU A 198 14.87 -1.91 2.11
N PRO A 199 14.63 -1.36 3.31
CA PRO A 199 13.52 -1.79 4.16
C PRO A 199 12.15 -1.79 3.47
N VAL A 200 11.85 -0.75 2.67
CA VAL A 200 10.56 -0.62 1.99
C VAL A 200 10.27 -1.74 1.01
N ASP A 201 11.29 -2.26 0.32
CA ASP A 201 11.12 -3.33 -0.67
C ASP A 201 10.72 -4.65 0.01
N HIS A 202 11.30 -4.93 1.18
CA HIS A 202 10.94 -6.09 1.99
C HIS A 202 9.53 -5.98 2.59
N ILE A 203 9.11 -4.77 2.95
CA ILE A 203 7.73 -4.53 3.41
C ILE A 203 6.74 -4.72 2.26
N LEU A 204 7.05 -4.23 1.06
CA LEU A 204 6.23 -4.43 -0.15
C LEU A 204 6.14 -5.92 -0.53
N ALA A 205 7.21 -6.69 -0.29
CA ALA A 205 7.24 -8.14 -0.46
C ALA A 205 6.43 -8.92 0.60
N GLY A 206 6.01 -8.27 1.69
CA GLY A 206 5.34 -8.91 2.82
C GLY A 206 6.29 -9.66 3.78
N SER A 207 7.61 -9.53 3.59
CA SER A 207 8.61 -10.12 4.47
C SER A 207 8.96 -9.16 5.62
N PHE A 208 8.05 -9.07 6.60
CA PHE A 208 8.20 -8.11 7.70
C PHE A 208 9.40 -8.39 8.59
N GLU A 209 9.74 -9.66 8.83
CA GLU A 209 10.89 -10.01 9.68
C GLU A 209 12.21 -9.50 9.08
N THR A 210 12.41 -9.70 7.77
CA THR A 210 13.62 -9.23 7.09
C THR A 210 13.67 -7.70 7.02
N ALA A 211 12.53 -7.05 6.77
CA ALA A 211 12.43 -5.58 6.85
C ALA A 211 12.77 -5.03 8.25
N MET A 212 12.28 -5.69 9.30
CA MET A 212 12.58 -5.32 10.69
C MET A 212 14.06 -5.51 11.01
N ARG A 213 14.68 -6.59 10.54
CA ARG A 213 16.13 -6.82 10.68
C ARG A 213 16.94 -5.71 10.00
N LEU A 214 16.59 -5.34 8.76
CA LEU A 214 17.23 -4.24 8.06
C LEU A 214 17.09 -2.91 8.82
N LEU A 215 15.90 -2.57 9.31
CA LEU A 215 15.70 -1.36 10.11
C LEU A 215 16.44 -1.40 11.46
N HIS A 216 16.58 -2.58 12.06
CA HIS A 216 17.36 -2.75 13.28
C HIS A 216 18.84 -2.43 13.06
N ASP A 217 19.44 -3.03 12.03
CA ASP A 217 20.88 -2.96 11.76
C ASP A 217 21.28 -1.61 11.12
N GLN A 218 20.42 -1.06 10.26
CA GLN A 218 20.72 0.18 9.53
C GLN A 218 20.41 1.44 10.33
N VAL A 219 19.29 1.47 11.08
CA VAL A 219 18.79 2.69 11.74
C VAL A 219 18.47 2.52 13.22
N GLY A 220 18.70 1.33 13.79
CA GLY A 220 18.65 1.09 15.23
C GLY A 220 17.24 0.99 15.80
N VAL A 221 16.28 0.51 15.01
CA VAL A 221 14.90 0.32 15.46
C VAL A 221 14.78 -0.95 16.30
N ILE A 222 14.21 -0.81 17.50
CA ILE A 222 13.94 -1.94 18.42
C ILE A 222 12.46 -2.05 18.79
N GLN A 223 11.75 -0.92 18.85
CA GLN A 223 10.33 -0.90 19.15
C GLN A 223 9.52 -0.63 17.88
N PHE A 224 8.96 -1.68 17.28
CA PHE A 224 8.25 -1.61 16.01
C PHE A 224 6.73 -1.33 16.15
N GLY A 225 6.20 -1.24 17.37
CA GLY A 225 4.78 -0.93 17.60
C GLY A 225 4.28 0.30 16.81
N PRO A 226 4.95 1.47 16.89
CA PRO A 226 4.58 2.66 16.13
C PRO A 226 4.70 2.52 14.60
N TYR A 227 5.46 1.53 14.10
CA TYR A 227 5.61 1.27 12.67
C TYR A 227 4.44 0.49 12.06
N LYS A 228 3.54 -0.08 12.87
CA LYS A 228 2.45 -0.95 12.41
C LYS A 228 1.63 -0.37 11.25
N GLN A 229 1.23 0.89 11.35
CA GLN A 229 0.43 1.54 10.30
C GLN A 229 1.24 1.73 9.00
N LEU A 230 2.50 2.15 9.11
CA LEU A 230 3.39 2.33 7.95
C LEU A 230 3.67 1.00 7.25
N PHE A 231 3.84 -0.09 8.00
CA PHE A 231 4.06 -1.43 7.46
C PHE A 231 2.83 -1.94 6.72
N LEU A 232 1.65 -1.90 7.35
CA LEU A 232 0.42 -2.41 6.74
C LEU A 232 -0.01 -1.61 5.52
N GLN A 233 0.06 -0.27 5.57
CA GLN A 233 -0.23 0.57 4.40
C GLN A 233 0.76 0.36 3.26
N THR A 234 2.02 0.06 3.58
CA THR A 234 3.04 -0.25 2.58
C THR A 234 2.82 -1.62 1.95
N TYR A 235 2.54 -2.63 2.76
CA TYR A 235 2.19 -3.96 2.26
C TYR A 235 0.95 -3.94 1.36
N ALA A 236 -0.08 -3.18 1.73
CA ALA A 236 -1.32 -3.09 0.96
C ALA A 236 -1.13 -2.57 -0.48
N ARG A 237 -0.11 -1.73 -0.73
CA ARG A 237 0.20 -1.21 -2.07
C ARG A 237 1.23 -2.03 -2.85
N GLY A 238 1.69 -3.17 -2.33
CA GLY A 238 2.75 -3.97 -2.94
C GLY A 238 2.32 -4.81 -4.15
N ARG A 239 1.02 -5.09 -4.31
CA ARG A 239 0.51 -5.98 -5.36
C ARG A 239 -0.83 -5.51 -5.90
N THR A 240 -1.03 -5.69 -7.20
CA THR A 240 -2.32 -5.51 -7.87
C THR A 240 -3.04 -6.85 -7.96
N THR A 241 -4.36 -6.85 -8.16
CA THR A 241 -5.14 -8.08 -8.34
C THR A 241 -5.98 -7.95 -9.60
N TYR A 242 -6.09 -9.04 -10.36
CA TYR A 242 -6.95 -9.13 -11.53
C TYR A 242 -7.54 -10.54 -11.63
N GLN A 243 -8.75 -10.65 -12.19
CA GLN A 243 -9.41 -11.94 -12.34
C GLN A 243 -8.97 -12.57 -13.67
N ALA A 244 -8.59 -13.86 -13.62
CA ALA A 244 -8.27 -14.63 -14.82
C ALA A 244 -9.55 -15.28 -15.36
N LEU A 245 -9.89 -16.46 -14.83
CA LEU A 245 -11.15 -17.13 -15.16
C LEU A 245 -12.24 -16.80 -14.13
N PRO A 246 -13.52 -16.70 -14.55
CA PRO A 246 -14.64 -16.61 -13.64
C PRO A 246 -14.65 -17.76 -12.62
N CYS A 247 -15.11 -17.47 -11.40
CA CYS A 247 -15.22 -18.44 -10.30
C CYS A 247 -13.90 -19.06 -9.79
N LEU A 248 -12.73 -18.65 -10.29
CA LEU A 248 -11.43 -19.04 -9.75
C LEU A 248 -10.81 -17.92 -8.89
N PRO A 249 -9.86 -18.24 -7.99
CA PRO A 249 -9.11 -17.23 -7.25
C PRO A 249 -8.42 -16.23 -8.19
N SER A 250 -8.48 -14.95 -7.82
CA SER A 250 -7.81 -13.88 -8.57
C SER A 250 -6.29 -14.04 -8.58
N MET A 251 -5.68 -13.55 -9.65
CA MET A 251 -4.23 -13.51 -9.82
C MET A 251 -3.67 -12.20 -9.24
N TYR A 252 -2.41 -12.23 -8.81
CA TYR A 252 -1.69 -11.07 -8.34
C TYR A 252 -0.65 -10.59 -9.35
N GLY A 253 -0.65 -9.29 -9.63
CA GLY A 253 0.39 -8.59 -10.36
C GLY A 253 1.39 -7.94 -9.40
N TYR A 254 2.68 -8.05 -9.72
CA TYR A 254 3.79 -7.51 -8.94
C TYR A 254 4.51 -6.42 -9.73
N PRO A 255 4.05 -5.16 -9.67
CA PRO A 255 4.60 -4.09 -10.48
C PRO A 255 6.03 -3.74 -10.04
N ASN A 256 6.96 -3.76 -10.99
CA ASN A 256 8.37 -3.46 -10.76
C ASN A 256 8.72 -2.02 -11.13
N ARG A 257 9.67 -1.38 -10.43
CA ARG A 257 10.20 -0.05 -10.84
C ARG A 257 11.08 -0.14 -12.08
N ASN A 258 11.81 -1.24 -12.25
CA ASN A 258 12.64 -1.57 -13.41
C ASN A 258 11.92 -2.54 -14.37
N TRP A 259 10.62 -2.31 -14.62
CA TRP A 259 9.79 -3.25 -15.39
C TRP A 259 10.25 -3.49 -16.84
N LYS A 260 11.08 -2.60 -17.42
CA LYS A 260 11.61 -2.74 -18.79
C LYS A 260 12.68 -3.83 -18.91
N ASP A 261 13.46 -4.01 -17.85
CA ASP A 261 14.71 -4.79 -17.82
C ASP A 261 14.76 -5.80 -16.65
N ALA A 262 13.71 -5.89 -15.84
CA ALA A 262 13.61 -6.78 -14.69
C ALA A 262 13.78 -8.28 -15.02
N GLY A 263 13.29 -8.72 -16.19
CA GLY A 263 13.17 -10.14 -16.51
C GLY A 263 12.48 -10.95 -15.40
N LEU A 264 12.88 -12.22 -15.24
CA LEU A 264 12.35 -13.10 -14.18
C LEU A 264 13.09 -12.99 -12.85
N LYS A 265 14.37 -12.60 -12.86
CA LYS A 265 15.26 -12.69 -11.69
C LYS A 265 15.70 -11.33 -11.13
N ASN A 266 15.59 -10.23 -11.89
CA ASN A 266 16.15 -8.93 -11.50
C ASN A 266 15.08 -7.89 -11.11
N GLY A 267 13.82 -8.32 -10.95
CA GLY A 267 12.73 -7.43 -10.56
C GLY A 267 12.94 -6.82 -9.18
N VAL A 268 12.59 -5.54 -9.05
CA VAL A 268 12.48 -4.82 -7.77
C VAL A 268 11.20 -3.98 -7.74
N PRO A 269 10.54 -3.81 -6.58
CA PRO A 269 9.17 -3.32 -6.53
C PRO A 269 9.03 -1.84 -6.90
N ALA A 270 7.85 -1.45 -7.37
CA ALA A 270 7.53 -0.07 -7.70
C ALA A 270 7.64 0.90 -6.50
N VAL A 271 8.05 2.14 -6.75
CA VAL A 271 8.22 3.17 -5.72
C VAL A 271 6.89 3.87 -5.46
N GLY A 272 6.29 3.61 -4.29
CA GLY A 272 5.00 4.18 -3.88
C GLY A 272 5.06 5.36 -2.90
N LEU A 273 6.25 5.77 -2.46
CA LEU A 273 6.46 6.94 -1.61
C LEU A 273 7.72 7.67 -2.10
N LYS A 274 7.57 8.95 -2.49
CA LYS A 274 8.67 9.78 -2.95
C LYS A 274 9.07 10.81 -1.90
N LEU A 275 10.30 11.32 -2.00
CA LEU A 275 10.80 12.37 -1.11
C LEU A 275 9.92 13.63 -1.16
N ASN A 276 9.46 14.01 -2.35
CA ASN A 276 8.57 15.16 -2.55
C ASN A 276 7.26 15.05 -1.78
N ASP A 277 6.70 13.85 -1.61
CA ASP A 277 5.48 13.64 -0.84
C ASP A 277 5.70 13.98 0.64
N LEU A 278 6.88 13.63 1.17
CA LEU A 278 7.26 13.95 2.55
C LEU A 278 7.53 15.44 2.73
N ILE A 279 8.17 16.09 1.77
CA ILE A 279 8.39 17.54 1.76
C ILE A 279 7.06 18.30 1.70
N GLN A 280 6.08 17.82 0.93
CA GLN A 280 4.76 18.42 0.88
C GLN A 280 4.02 18.30 2.23
N ARG A 281 4.10 17.14 2.89
CA ARG A 281 3.55 16.93 4.24
C ARG A 281 4.20 17.84 5.30
N LEU A 282 5.44 18.26 5.08
CA LEU A 282 6.16 19.16 5.97
C LEU A 282 5.47 20.54 6.07
N GLN A 283 4.84 21.02 4.99
CA GLN A 283 4.12 22.30 4.98
C GLN A 283 2.94 22.29 5.95
N LEU A 284 2.20 21.17 6.02
CA LEU A 284 1.13 20.99 7.00
C LEU A 284 1.67 21.03 8.44
N CYS A 285 2.85 20.47 8.68
CA CYS A 285 3.49 20.49 10.00
C CYS A 285 3.85 21.93 10.42
N TYR A 286 4.33 22.76 9.48
CA TYR A 286 4.59 24.17 9.73
C TYR A 286 3.31 24.96 10.04
N GLN A 287 2.23 24.70 9.32
CA GLN A 287 0.93 25.33 9.59
C GLN A 287 0.41 24.98 10.99
N LEU A 288 0.43 23.69 11.36
CA LEU A 288 0.02 23.23 12.70
C LEU A 288 0.88 23.87 13.81
N THR A 289 2.18 24.01 13.57
CA THR A 289 3.11 24.68 14.50
C THR A 289 2.78 26.16 14.65
N THR A 290 2.47 26.85 13.55
CA THR A 290 2.08 28.28 13.55
C THR A 290 0.76 28.51 14.30
N VAL A 291 -0.21 27.61 14.15
CA VAL A 291 -1.52 27.68 14.84
C VAL A 291 -1.42 27.29 16.32
N GLY A 292 -0.33 26.63 16.73
CA GLY A 292 -0.08 26.24 18.13
C GLY A 292 -0.63 24.87 18.52
N LYS A 293 -1.01 24.02 17.55
CA LYS A 293 -1.38 22.62 17.79
C LYS A 293 -0.13 21.74 17.87
N PHE A 294 0.60 21.84 18.98
CA PHE A 294 1.93 21.23 19.09
C PHE A 294 1.90 19.71 19.13
N GLU A 295 0.92 19.11 19.80
CA GLU A 295 0.78 17.66 19.91
C GLU A 295 0.56 17.03 18.51
N GLU A 296 -0.39 17.56 17.74
CA GLU A 296 -0.69 17.11 16.38
C GLU A 296 0.51 17.35 15.44
N ALA A 297 1.20 18.48 15.58
CA ALA A 297 2.41 18.76 14.80
C ALA A 297 3.52 17.73 15.09
N VAL A 298 3.77 17.39 16.35
CA VAL A 298 4.78 16.38 16.75
C VAL A 298 4.45 15.02 16.16
N GLU A 299 3.18 14.60 16.16
CA GLU A 299 2.76 13.34 15.54
C GLU A 299 3.03 13.33 14.03
N LYS A 300 2.70 14.42 13.32
CA LYS A 300 2.95 14.53 11.87
C LYS A 300 4.44 14.60 11.54
N PHE A 301 5.24 15.35 12.30
CA PHE A 301 6.70 15.35 12.14
C PHE A 301 7.30 13.96 12.40
N ARG A 302 6.82 13.24 13.42
CA ARG A 302 7.27 11.88 13.70
C ARG A 302 6.88 10.92 12.57
N SER A 303 5.68 11.05 12.03
CA SER A 303 5.24 10.25 10.87
C SER A 303 6.15 10.45 9.66
N ILE A 304 6.54 11.70 9.36
CA ILE A 304 7.51 12.00 8.30
C ILE A 304 8.87 11.35 8.63
N LEU A 305 9.40 11.57 9.83
CA LEU A 305 10.69 11.03 10.28
C LEU A 305 10.77 9.51 10.11
N LEU A 306 9.71 8.79 10.53
CA LEU A 306 9.64 7.33 10.41
C LEU A 306 9.38 6.84 8.98
N SER A 307 8.89 7.71 8.09
CA SER A 307 8.70 7.39 6.67
C SER A 307 9.97 7.55 5.85
N VAL A 308 10.96 8.32 6.31
CA VAL A 308 12.21 8.54 5.56
C VAL A 308 12.99 7.23 5.31
N PRO A 309 13.16 6.30 6.27
CA PRO A 309 13.78 4.99 6.01
C PRO A 309 13.02 4.11 5.04
N LEU A 310 11.79 4.49 4.65
CA LEU A 310 10.95 3.76 3.70
C LEU A 310 10.97 4.38 2.29
N LEU A 311 11.92 5.28 2.02
CA LEU A 311 12.11 5.85 0.69
C LEU A 311 13.01 4.97 -0.18
N VAL A 312 12.80 5.07 -1.49
CA VAL A 312 13.76 4.65 -2.52
C VAL A 312 14.14 5.90 -3.29
N VAL A 313 15.44 6.16 -3.36
CA VAL A 313 16.02 7.42 -3.81
C VAL A 313 17.10 7.15 -4.85
N ASP A 314 17.15 7.95 -5.91
CA ASP A 314 18.01 7.69 -7.06
C ASP A 314 19.37 8.38 -6.90
N ASN A 315 19.38 9.61 -6.40
CA ASN A 315 20.56 10.48 -6.43
C ASN A 315 21.17 10.74 -5.05
N LYS A 316 22.49 10.97 -5.00
CA LYS A 316 23.20 11.34 -3.76
C LYS A 316 22.69 12.66 -3.15
N GLN A 317 22.21 13.59 -3.97
CA GLN A 317 21.60 14.85 -3.52
C GLN A 317 20.33 14.59 -2.72
N GLU A 318 19.42 13.76 -3.24
CA GLU A 318 18.18 13.39 -2.55
C GLU A 318 18.45 12.63 -1.24
N ILE A 319 19.53 11.84 -1.14
CA ILE A 319 19.97 11.23 0.13
C ILE A 319 20.31 12.32 1.16
N SER A 320 21.03 13.37 0.73
CA SER A 320 21.35 14.50 1.60
C SER A 320 20.09 15.26 2.02
N GLU A 321 19.15 15.48 1.10
CA GLU A 321 17.86 16.11 1.41
C GLU A 321 17.02 15.28 2.40
N ALA A 322 17.00 13.95 2.25
CA ALA A 322 16.33 13.05 3.18
C ALA A 322 16.95 13.13 4.60
N GLN A 323 18.27 13.24 4.72
CA GLN A 323 18.95 13.44 6.00
C GLN A 323 18.67 14.83 6.60
N GLN A 324 18.60 15.87 5.77
CA GLN A 324 18.18 17.21 6.20
C GLN A 324 16.73 17.20 6.68
N LEU A 325 15.84 16.47 6.01
CA LEU A 325 14.44 16.32 6.41
C LEU A 325 14.31 15.64 7.78
N ILE A 326 15.09 14.57 8.03
CA ILE A 326 15.17 13.96 9.37
C ILE A 326 15.62 14.98 10.42
N THR A 327 16.64 15.77 10.09
CA THR A 327 17.17 16.80 10.98
C THR A 327 16.11 17.85 11.31
N ILE A 328 15.37 18.35 10.31
CA ILE A 328 14.26 19.28 10.52
C ILE A 328 13.20 18.66 11.43
N CYS A 329 12.75 17.43 11.15
CA CYS A 329 11.77 16.76 12.00
C CYS A 329 12.27 16.61 13.44
N ARG A 330 13.55 16.27 13.66
CA ARG A 330 14.15 16.21 15.01
C ARG A 330 14.08 17.56 15.71
N GLU A 331 14.58 18.62 15.08
CA GLU A 331 14.65 19.96 15.68
C GLU A 331 13.27 20.42 16.17
N TYR A 332 12.25 20.22 15.33
CA TYR A 332 10.88 20.55 15.69
C TYR A 332 10.32 19.64 16.78
N ILE A 333 10.51 18.32 16.71
CA ILE A 333 9.98 17.41 17.75
C ILE A 333 10.61 17.71 19.12
N VAL A 334 11.93 17.88 19.21
CA VAL A 334 12.61 18.18 20.48
C VAL A 334 12.15 19.53 21.03
N GLY A 335 12.13 20.56 20.18
CA GLY A 335 11.72 21.90 20.57
C GLY A 335 10.26 21.98 21.04
N LEU A 336 9.34 21.40 20.26
CA LEU A 336 7.91 21.37 20.60
C LEU A 336 7.62 20.51 21.83
N SER A 337 8.28 19.36 21.98
CA SER A 337 8.11 18.52 23.18
C SER A 337 8.58 19.25 24.43
N MET A 338 9.68 20.00 24.34
CA MET A 338 10.16 20.84 25.44
C MET A 338 9.18 21.95 25.79
N GLU A 339 8.59 22.61 24.79
CA GLU A 339 7.60 23.67 25.01
C GLU A 339 6.30 23.15 25.63
N ILE A 340 5.85 21.95 25.22
CA ILE A 340 4.71 21.26 25.83
C ILE A 340 4.99 20.99 27.32
N GLU A 341 6.17 20.44 27.64
CA GLU A 341 6.55 20.18 29.04
C GLU A 341 6.70 21.48 29.84
N ARG A 342 7.31 22.52 29.27
CA ARG A 342 7.41 23.85 29.91
C ARG A 342 6.05 24.41 30.30
N LYS A 343 5.01 24.19 29.48
CA LYS A 343 3.63 24.63 29.78
C LYS A 343 2.98 23.83 30.91
N LYS A 344 3.40 22.57 31.16
CA LYS A 344 2.90 21.72 32.25
C LYS A 344 3.53 22.04 33.61
N LEU A 345 4.73 22.60 33.63
CA LEU A 345 5.42 22.92 34.90
C LEU A 345 4.69 24.02 35.71
N PRO A 346 4.62 23.89 37.05
CA PRO A 346 4.06 24.91 37.94
C PRO A 346 4.92 26.20 37.97
N LYS A 347 4.33 27.33 38.36
CA LYS A 347 4.95 28.67 38.33
C LYS A 347 5.03 29.35 39.70
N GLU A 348 4.77 28.61 40.78
CA GLU A 348 4.61 29.16 42.12
C GLU A 348 5.95 29.58 42.74
N THR A 349 6.97 28.72 42.62
CA THR A 349 8.28 28.96 43.23
C THR A 349 9.23 29.67 42.27
N LEU A 350 10.11 30.53 42.80
CA LEU A 350 11.17 31.18 42.02
C LEU A 350 12.02 30.17 41.24
N GLU A 351 12.37 29.03 41.84
CA GLU A 351 13.17 27.99 41.19
C GLU A 351 12.44 27.33 40.00
N GLN A 352 11.12 27.18 40.11
CA GLN A 352 10.29 26.69 39.00
C GLN A 352 10.21 27.72 37.87
N GLN A 353 10.13 29.02 38.21
CA GLN A 353 10.16 30.09 37.21
C GLN A 353 11.52 30.18 36.50
N LYS A 354 12.63 29.96 37.22
CA LYS A 354 13.96 29.83 36.61
C LYS A 354 14.00 28.67 35.63
N ARG A 355 13.51 27.49 36.03
CA ARG A 355 13.47 26.30 35.15
C ARG A 355 12.65 26.55 33.88
N ILE A 356 11.52 27.25 33.99
CA ILE A 356 10.69 27.63 32.84
C ILE A 356 11.44 28.59 31.90
N CYS A 357 12.19 29.54 32.44
CA CYS A 357 13.01 30.46 31.66
C CYS A 357 14.17 29.72 30.97
N GLU A 358 14.85 28.81 31.67
CA GLU A 358 15.89 27.95 31.09
C GLU A 358 15.38 27.17 29.89
N MET A 359 14.24 26.46 30.03
CA MET A 359 13.65 25.70 28.93
C MET A 359 13.25 26.60 27.75
N ALA A 360 12.70 27.78 28.02
CA ALA A 360 12.39 28.75 26.97
C ALA A 360 13.65 29.24 26.25
N ALA A 361 14.75 29.46 26.98
CA ALA A 361 16.03 29.86 26.41
C ALA A 361 16.68 28.74 25.58
N TYR A 362 16.62 27.48 26.03
CA TYR A 362 17.09 26.35 25.23
C TYR A 362 16.32 26.23 23.92
N PHE A 363 15.01 26.47 23.94
CA PHE A 363 14.21 26.43 22.73
C PHE A 363 14.62 27.51 21.70
N THR A 364 15.21 28.64 22.14
CA THR A 364 15.77 29.65 21.22
C THR A 364 17.01 29.16 20.43
N HIS A 365 17.59 28.02 20.80
CA HIS A 365 18.73 27.42 20.12
C HIS A 365 18.33 26.30 19.15
N SER A 366 17.06 25.92 19.09
CA SER A 366 16.57 24.98 18.07
C SER A 366 16.61 25.64 16.68
N ASN A 367 16.99 24.88 15.66
CA ASN A 367 17.06 25.39 14.29
C ASN A 367 15.70 25.25 13.58
N LEU A 368 14.79 26.19 13.83
CA LEU A 368 13.48 26.25 13.19
C LEU A 368 13.45 27.27 12.04
N GLN A 369 12.38 27.24 11.24
CA GLN A 369 12.12 28.30 10.27
C GLN A 369 11.96 29.67 10.97
N PRO A 370 12.37 30.78 10.31
CA PRO A 370 12.35 32.12 10.91
C PRO A 370 11.02 32.52 11.54
N VAL A 371 9.89 32.15 10.92
CA VAL A 371 8.54 32.45 11.43
C VAL A 371 8.30 31.84 12.82
N HIS A 372 8.76 30.61 13.06
CA HIS A 372 8.62 29.94 14.35
C HIS A 372 9.67 30.42 15.35
N MET A 373 10.90 30.71 14.89
CA MET A 373 11.94 31.29 15.73
C MET A 373 11.52 32.62 16.36
N ILE A 374 10.83 33.47 15.60
CA ILE A 374 10.26 34.72 16.11
C ILE A 374 9.27 34.45 17.26
N LEU A 375 8.41 33.44 17.14
CA LEU A 375 7.43 33.09 18.20
C LEU A 375 8.12 32.58 19.48
N VAL A 376 9.16 31.76 19.33
CA VAL A 376 9.94 31.23 20.45
C VAL A 376 10.72 32.35 21.15
N LEU A 377 11.43 33.20 20.39
CA LEU A 377 12.15 34.35 20.94
C LEU A 377 11.22 35.34 21.63
N ARG A 378 10.02 35.59 21.08
CA ARG A 378 9.03 36.46 21.72
C ARG A 378 8.57 35.90 23.07
N THR A 379 8.40 34.59 23.15
CA THR A 379 8.03 33.90 24.40
C THR A 379 9.17 33.98 25.42
N ALA A 380 10.41 33.69 25.00
CA ALA A 380 11.59 33.80 25.86
C ALA A 380 11.78 35.24 26.37
N LEU A 381 11.68 36.25 25.49
CA LEU A 381 11.78 37.66 25.85
C LEU A 381 10.81 38.05 26.98
N ASN A 382 9.54 37.66 26.85
CA ASN A 382 8.51 37.97 27.85
C ASN A 382 8.78 37.28 29.21
N LEU A 383 9.29 36.04 29.20
CA LEU A 383 9.60 35.30 30.43
C LEU A 383 10.81 35.90 31.15
N PHE A 384 11.89 36.17 30.40
CA PHE A 384 13.10 36.76 30.96
C PHE A 384 12.90 38.20 31.46
N PHE A 385 12.05 38.98 30.78
CA PHE A 385 11.66 40.30 31.25
C PHE A 385 10.90 40.25 32.58
N LYS A 386 9.97 39.28 32.75
CA LYS A 386 9.25 39.07 34.02
C LYS A 386 10.17 38.59 35.15
N LEU A 387 11.18 37.77 34.82
CA LEU A 387 12.20 37.32 35.78
C LEU A 387 13.22 38.42 36.15
N LYS A 388 13.13 39.62 35.54
CA LYS A 388 14.09 40.72 35.68
C LYS A 388 15.52 40.34 35.25
N ASN A 389 15.65 39.42 34.29
CA ASN A 389 16.92 39.10 33.64
C ASN A 389 17.05 39.94 32.36
N PHE A 390 17.35 41.23 32.53
CA PHE A 390 17.28 42.23 31.47
C PHE A 390 18.47 42.15 30.50
N LYS A 391 19.66 41.74 30.96
CA LYS A 391 20.84 41.61 30.10
C LYS A 391 20.63 40.50 29.08
N THR A 392 20.14 39.35 29.52
CA THR A 392 19.82 38.22 28.63
C THR A 392 18.54 38.47 27.82
N ALA A 393 17.53 39.17 28.38
CA ALA A 393 16.36 39.58 27.60
C ALA A 393 16.71 40.50 26.42
N ALA A 394 17.66 41.43 26.61
CA ALA A 394 18.09 42.35 25.56
C ALA A 394 18.71 41.63 24.35
N THR A 395 19.45 40.54 24.58
CA THR A 395 20.04 39.75 23.48
C THR A 395 18.96 38.98 22.70
N PHE A 396 17.96 38.41 23.38
CA PHE A 396 16.80 37.82 22.71
C PHE A 396 16.01 38.84 21.89
N ALA A 397 15.83 40.06 22.41
CA ALA A 397 15.15 41.13 21.69
C ALA A 397 15.93 41.56 20.42
N ARG A 398 17.26 41.69 20.50
CA ARG A 398 18.11 41.99 19.33
C ARG A 398 18.01 40.90 18.26
N ARG A 399 18.18 39.64 18.65
CA ARG A 399 18.06 38.49 17.74
C ARG A 399 16.66 38.38 17.14
N LEU A 400 15.62 38.72 17.90
CA LEU A 400 14.25 38.76 17.39
C LEU A 400 14.09 39.84 16.30
N LEU A 401 14.65 41.04 16.52
CA LEU A 401 14.59 42.14 15.56
C LEU A 401 15.37 41.84 14.26
N GLU A 402 16.49 41.13 14.36
CA GLU A 402 17.29 40.68 13.20
C GLU A 402 16.51 39.72 12.28
N LEU A 403 15.62 38.90 12.83
CA LEU A 403 14.78 37.98 12.04
C LEU A 403 13.65 38.69 11.26
N GLY A 404 13.49 40.01 11.41
CA GLY A 404 12.50 40.79 10.67
C GLY A 404 11.04 40.44 11.02
N PRO A 405 10.58 40.65 12.26
CA PRO A 405 9.22 40.35 12.66
C PRO A 405 8.21 41.36 12.09
N LYS A 406 6.91 41.04 12.19
CA LYS A 406 5.83 41.97 11.82
C LYS A 406 5.97 43.32 12.55
N PRO A 407 5.58 44.45 11.94
CA PRO A 407 5.81 45.79 12.49
C PRO A 407 5.33 46.00 13.93
N GLU A 408 4.16 45.46 14.29
CA GLU A 408 3.61 45.52 15.66
C GLU A 408 4.51 44.83 16.69
N VAL A 409 5.00 43.63 16.34
CA VAL A 409 5.92 42.86 17.20
C VAL A 409 7.28 43.55 17.28
N ALA A 410 7.75 44.16 16.19
CA ALA A 410 8.98 44.93 16.17
C ALA A 410 8.91 46.15 17.11
N GLN A 411 7.83 46.92 17.05
CA GLN A 411 7.60 48.08 17.93
C GLN A 411 7.55 47.67 19.41
N GLN A 412 6.79 46.61 19.73
CA GLN A 412 6.74 46.07 21.09
C GLN A 412 8.13 45.63 21.57
N THR A 413 8.89 44.94 20.71
CA THR A 413 10.23 44.44 21.04
C THR A 413 11.23 45.57 21.26
N ARG A 414 11.22 46.63 20.44
CA ARG A 414 12.06 47.83 20.64
C ARG A 414 11.75 48.53 21.96
N LYS A 415 10.47 48.61 22.34
CA LYS A 415 10.06 49.20 23.64
C LYS A 415 10.61 48.38 24.82
N ILE A 416 10.53 47.05 24.75
CA ILE A 416 11.08 46.15 25.77
C ILE A 416 12.60 46.26 25.81
N LEU A 417 13.27 46.30 24.64
CA LEU A 417 14.72 46.45 24.54
C LEU A 417 15.22 47.74 25.20
N ALA A 418 14.59 48.89 24.89
CA ALA A 418 14.93 50.17 25.51
C ALA A 418 14.71 50.16 27.04
N ALA A 419 13.74 49.39 27.54
CA ALA A 419 13.56 49.21 28.97
C ALA A 419 14.65 48.31 29.59
N CYS A 420 15.09 47.27 28.88
CA CYS A 420 16.18 46.40 29.33
C CYS A 420 17.53 47.13 29.34
N GLU A 421 17.80 48.00 28.37
CA GLU A 421 19.05 48.76 28.26
C GLU A 421 19.19 49.84 29.35
N LYS A 422 18.08 50.32 29.92
CA LYS A 422 18.10 51.22 31.08
C LYS A 422 18.59 50.54 32.36
N ASN A 423 18.48 49.21 32.45
CA ASN A 423 18.96 48.44 33.60
C ASN A 423 19.52 47.08 33.16
N PRO A 424 20.73 47.05 32.56
CA PRO A 424 21.28 45.86 31.91
C PRO A 424 21.91 44.87 32.90
N THR A 425 21.16 44.47 33.93
CA THR A 425 21.56 43.48 34.93
C THR A 425 20.65 42.26 34.88
N ASP A 426 21.21 41.08 35.20
CA ASP A 426 20.44 39.87 35.41
C ASP A 426 20.25 39.64 36.92
N ALA A 427 19.00 39.45 37.36
CA ALA A 427 18.66 39.27 38.77
C ALA A 427 18.94 37.85 39.28
N CYS A 428 18.84 36.84 38.42
CA CYS A 428 19.02 35.44 38.75
C CYS A 428 20.03 34.77 37.80
N GLN A 429 20.98 34.02 38.36
CA GLN A 429 21.83 33.12 37.58
C GLN A 429 21.01 31.90 37.14
N LEU A 430 21.03 31.63 35.84
CA LEU A 430 20.37 30.47 35.21
C LEU A 430 21.42 29.51 34.65
N ASN A 431 21.06 28.23 34.50
CA ASN A 431 21.89 27.24 33.81
C ASN A 431 21.73 27.38 32.28
N TYR A 432 22.05 28.56 31.76
CA TYR A 432 21.99 28.85 30.33
C TYR A 432 23.17 29.73 29.96
N ASP A 433 23.92 29.29 28.96
CA ASP A 433 25.05 30.03 28.41
C ASP A 433 24.75 30.26 26.93
N MET A 434 24.73 31.53 26.54
CA MET A 434 24.40 31.97 25.19
C MET A 434 25.59 31.86 24.24
N HIS A 435 26.83 31.89 24.75
CA HIS A 435 28.04 31.91 23.94
C HIS A 435 28.64 30.52 23.74
N ASN A 436 28.24 29.55 24.55
CA ASN A 436 28.73 28.18 24.47
C ASN A 436 27.73 27.28 23.73
N PRO A 437 28.06 26.72 22.56
CA PRO A 437 27.19 25.81 21.84
C PRO A 437 26.84 24.56 22.69
N PHE A 438 25.57 24.20 22.71
CA PHE A 438 25.06 23.03 23.40
C PHE A 438 24.04 22.28 22.54
N ASP A 439 23.94 20.98 22.78
CA ASP A 439 22.84 20.16 22.30
C ASP A 439 21.79 20.00 23.42
N ILE A 440 20.53 19.89 23.05
CA ILE A 440 19.45 19.69 24.05
C ILE A 440 19.28 18.19 24.31
N CYS A 441 19.32 17.78 25.58
CA CYS A 441 18.89 16.44 25.96
C CYS A 441 17.39 16.27 25.71
N ALA A 442 17.02 15.41 24.76
CA ALA A 442 15.62 15.22 24.36
C ALA A 442 14.74 14.45 25.38
N ALA A 443 15.29 14.06 26.53
CA ALA A 443 14.55 13.45 27.64
C ALA A 443 14.46 14.37 28.87
N SER A 444 15.61 14.87 29.35
CA SER A 444 15.65 15.71 30.57
C SER A 444 15.51 17.21 30.30
N TYR A 445 15.57 17.64 29.02
CA TYR A 445 15.55 19.03 28.59
C TYR A 445 16.61 19.89 29.30
N ARG A 446 17.83 19.36 29.39
CA ARG A 446 19.02 20.05 29.92
C ARG A 446 20.03 20.26 28.79
N PRO A 447 20.85 21.32 28.85
CA PRO A 447 21.86 21.59 27.84
C PRO A 447 23.06 20.66 28.06
N ILE A 448 23.52 20.05 26.97
CA ILE A 448 24.74 19.26 26.90
C ILE A 448 25.76 20.11 26.13
N TYR A 449 26.60 20.81 26.88
CA TYR A 449 27.65 21.64 26.30
C TYR A 449 28.68 20.82 25.54
N ARG A 450 29.26 21.41 24.49
CA ARG A 450 30.30 20.75 23.70
C ARG A 450 31.46 20.25 24.58
N GLY A 451 31.93 19.04 24.29
CA GLY A 451 32.98 18.36 25.05
C GLY A 451 32.47 17.44 26.17
N LYS A 452 31.18 17.52 26.55
CA LYS A 452 30.57 16.54 27.46
C LYS A 452 30.14 15.27 26.71
N PRO A 453 30.11 14.11 27.39
CA PRO A 453 29.65 12.87 26.77
C PRO A 453 28.19 12.99 26.34
N VAL A 454 27.91 12.58 25.11
CA VAL A 454 26.58 12.61 24.49
C VAL A 454 26.31 11.29 23.80
N GLU A 455 25.13 10.74 24.05
CA GLU A 455 24.63 9.56 23.34
C GLU A 455 23.60 10.04 22.32
N LYS A 456 23.67 9.53 21.10
CA LYS A 456 22.82 9.99 20.00
C LYS A 456 21.85 8.90 19.56
N CYS A 457 20.68 9.34 19.10
CA CYS A 457 19.78 8.48 18.36
C CYS A 457 20.38 8.16 16.99
N PRO A 458 20.53 6.88 16.59
CA PRO A 458 21.15 6.49 15.33
C PRO A 458 20.40 6.99 14.09
N LEU A 459 19.07 7.10 14.16
CA LEU A 459 18.24 7.61 13.06
C LEU A 459 18.16 9.14 13.02
N SER A 460 17.65 9.77 14.09
CA SER A 460 17.34 11.21 14.08
C SER A 460 18.52 12.12 14.43
N GLY A 461 19.55 11.59 15.07
CA GLY A 461 20.63 12.38 15.67
C GLY A 461 20.20 13.16 16.92
N ALA A 462 19.06 12.82 17.54
CA ALA A 462 18.66 13.41 18.83
C ALA A 462 19.70 13.10 19.92
N CYS A 463 20.11 14.12 20.66
CA CYS A 463 21.12 14.03 21.70
C CYS A 463 20.50 13.72 23.06
N TYR A 464 21.20 12.88 23.83
CA TYR A 464 20.81 12.46 25.17
C TYR A 464 22.03 12.46 26.10
N SER A 465 21.78 12.65 27.40
CA SER A 465 22.77 12.40 28.44
C SER A 465 23.07 10.88 28.51
N PRO A 466 24.27 10.49 28.95
CA PRO A 466 24.70 9.09 28.95
C PRO A 466 23.83 8.17 29.81
N GLU A 467 23.10 8.72 30.78
CA GLU A 467 22.13 8.00 31.62
C GLU A 467 20.97 7.35 30.83
N PHE A 468 20.71 7.82 29.60
CA PHE A 468 19.63 7.31 28.75
C PHE A 468 20.11 6.31 27.69
N LYS A 469 21.38 5.90 27.69
CA LYS A 469 21.89 4.89 26.75
C LYS A 469 21.10 3.59 26.86
N GLY A 470 20.78 2.96 25.73
CA GLY A 470 19.98 1.74 25.64
C GLY A 470 18.47 1.92 25.84
N GLN A 471 18.00 3.13 26.18
CA GLN A 471 16.57 3.40 26.27
C GLN A 471 15.96 3.74 24.91
N ILE A 472 14.62 3.73 24.83
CA ILE A 472 13.88 4.17 23.65
C ILE A 472 13.96 5.70 23.52
N CYS A 473 14.36 6.15 22.33
CA CYS A 473 14.40 7.56 21.95
C CYS A 473 13.00 8.20 22.02
N ARG A 474 12.86 9.32 22.75
CA ARG A 474 11.59 10.07 22.91
C ARG A 474 11.15 10.78 21.62
N VAL A 475 12.09 11.08 20.73
CA VAL A 475 11.85 11.74 19.44
C VAL A 475 11.23 10.75 18.45
N THR A 476 11.96 9.67 18.15
CA THR A 476 11.55 8.67 17.16
C THR A 476 10.53 7.67 17.71
N THR A 477 10.52 7.43 19.03
CA THR A 477 9.71 6.44 19.77
C THR A 477 9.97 4.97 19.42
N VAL A 478 10.93 4.69 18.53
CA VAL A 478 11.17 3.35 17.98
C VAL A 478 12.63 2.91 18.08
N THR A 479 13.58 3.85 18.18
CA THR A 479 15.02 3.56 18.13
C THR A 479 15.66 3.50 19.51
N GLU A 480 16.74 2.73 19.60
CA GLU A 480 17.61 2.61 20.78
C GLU A 480 18.66 3.75 20.82
N ILE A 481 18.80 4.40 21.97
CA ILE A 481 19.76 5.50 22.14
C ILE A 481 21.19 4.93 22.28
N GLY A 482 22.13 5.42 21.47
CA GLY A 482 23.54 5.03 21.56
C GLY A 482 23.87 3.66 20.96
N LYS A 483 22.98 3.12 20.12
CA LYS A 483 23.23 1.89 19.36
C LYS A 483 24.09 2.18 18.13
N ASP A 484 25.12 1.38 17.93
CA ASP A 484 25.94 1.41 16.71
C ASP A 484 25.16 0.79 15.54
N VAL A 485 25.14 1.49 14.40
CA VAL A 485 24.36 1.10 13.23
C VAL A 485 25.15 1.34 11.94
N ILE A 486 24.74 0.67 10.87
CA ILE A 486 25.33 0.82 9.53
C ILE A 486 25.02 2.22 8.93
N GLY A 487 23.95 2.85 9.40
CA GLY A 487 23.43 4.13 8.93
C GLY A 487 22.31 3.96 7.89
N LEU A 488 21.54 5.03 7.69
CA LEU A 488 20.38 5.07 6.81
C LEU A 488 20.69 4.54 5.39
N ARG A 489 19.91 3.56 4.92
CA ARG A 489 19.95 3.04 3.55
C ARG A 489 18.60 3.24 2.87
N ILE A 490 18.58 4.10 1.85
CA ILE A 490 17.39 4.47 1.08
C ILE A 490 17.66 4.55 -0.43
N SER A 491 18.88 4.19 -0.87
CA SER A 491 19.27 4.24 -2.28
C SER A 491 20.15 3.04 -2.64
N PRO A 492 20.01 2.46 -3.85
CA PRO A 492 20.92 1.43 -4.34
C PRO A 492 22.37 1.94 -4.41
N LEU A 493 22.61 3.25 -4.57
CA LEU A 493 23.95 3.84 -4.62
C LEU A 493 24.80 3.60 -3.36
N GLN A 494 24.16 3.25 -2.24
CA GLN A 494 24.83 3.03 -0.95
C GLN A 494 25.35 1.60 -0.78
N PHE A 495 25.12 0.74 -1.78
CA PHE A 495 25.62 -0.62 -1.86
C PHE A 495 26.55 -0.68 -3.08
N ARG A 496 27.84 -0.42 -2.85
CA ARG A 496 28.90 -0.50 -3.86
C ARG A 496 29.87 -1.60 -3.49
#